data_AF-A0AB32WLN5-F1
#
_entry.id   AF-A0AB32WLN5-F1
#
_cell.length_a   1.000
_cell.length_b   1.000
_cell.length_c   1.000
_cell.angle_alpha   90.00
_cell.angle_beta   90.00
_cell.angle_gamma   90.00
#
_symmetry.space_group_name_H-M   'P 1'
#
loop_
_entity.id
_entity.type
_entity.pdbx_description
1 polymer ?
#
loop_
_entity_poly.entity_id
_entity_poly.type
_entity_poly.pdbx_seq_one_letter_code
_entity_poly.pdbx_strand_id
1 'polypeptide(L)'
;MGYQEQVSLDFMYNDDSVLVVNKTSCTKCGVSNPISKFEDGNTGFQFGRYGFFYFISGERGHCKAGQKLVVRVMVHPAISSPQPAPSPHGDDVSDHDGGAWDSFLGPPPQNSTIKLTVA
;
A
#
# COMPACT_ATOMS: atom_id res chain seq x y z
N MET A 1 17.37 -0.72 8.04
CA MET A 1 16.52 0.44 8.35
C MET A 1 15.67 0.70 7.12
N GLY A 2 14.37 0.45 7.18
CA GLY A 2 13.47 0.71 6.05
C GLY A 2 13.23 2.20 5.95
N TYR A 3 13.54 2.81 4.80
CA TYR A 3 13.15 4.18 4.52
C TYR A 3 11.63 4.23 4.41
N GLN A 4 10.98 4.98 5.30
CA GLN A 4 9.57 5.31 5.13
C GLN A 4 9.53 6.44 4.10
N GLU A 5 9.23 6.10 2.85
CA GLU A 5 9.03 7.09 1.80
C GLU A 5 7.84 7.97 2.23
N GLN A 6 8.11 9.22 2.58
CA GLN A 6 7.08 10.15 3.02
C GLN A 6 6.37 10.71 1.79
N VAL A 7 5.07 10.51 1.71
CA VAL A 7 4.24 11.06 0.63
C VAL A 7 4.05 12.56 0.88
N SER A 8 4.13 13.36 -0.18
CA SER A 8 3.78 14.79 -0.16
C SER A 8 2.66 15.08 -1.15
N LEU A 9 1.89 16.13 -0.87
CA LEU A 9 0.90 16.68 -1.79
C LEU A 9 1.09 18.20 -1.88
N ASP A 10 1.26 18.69 -3.10
CA ASP A 10 1.46 20.11 -3.37
C ASP A 10 0.14 20.76 -3.82
N PHE A 11 -0.19 21.88 -3.20
CA PHE A 11 -1.37 22.69 -3.50
C PHE A 11 -0.93 24.05 -4.04
N MET A 12 -1.29 24.34 -5.29
CA MET A 12 -1.11 25.66 -5.90
C MET A 12 -2.45 26.39 -5.97
N TYR A 13 -2.51 27.62 -5.51
CA TYR A 13 -3.73 28.41 -5.43
C TYR A 13 -3.43 29.91 -5.41
N ASN A 14 -4.37 30.73 -5.88
CA ASN A 14 -4.28 32.20 -5.89
C ASN A 14 -5.56 32.76 -5.26
N ASP A 15 -5.41 33.79 -4.41
CA ASP A 15 -6.52 34.42 -3.67
C ASP A 15 -7.43 33.40 -2.96
N ASP A 16 -6.82 32.33 -2.43
CA ASP A 16 -7.49 31.26 -1.69
C ASP A 16 -6.55 30.77 -0.56
N SER A 17 -7.00 29.77 0.19
CA SER A 17 -6.25 29.12 1.25
C SER A 17 -6.57 27.63 1.30
N VAL A 18 -5.59 26.83 1.74
CA VAL A 18 -5.81 25.40 2.00
C VAL A 18 -6.02 25.19 3.48
N LEU A 19 -7.16 24.61 3.84
CA LEU A 19 -7.49 24.27 5.22
C LEU A 19 -7.46 22.77 5.43
N VAL A 20 -6.65 22.30 6.39
CA VAL A 20 -6.71 20.92 6.89
C VAL A 20 -7.77 20.88 7.97
N VAL A 21 -8.74 19.99 7.84
CA VAL A 21 -9.91 19.94 8.72
C VAL A 21 -10.26 18.51 9.14
N ASN A 22 -11.24 18.36 10.03
CA ASN A 22 -11.83 17.04 10.33
C ASN A 22 -12.89 16.64 9.28
N LYS A 23 -13.33 15.38 9.33
CA LYS A 23 -14.35 14.82 8.41
C LYS A 23 -15.63 15.66 8.34
N THR A 24 -16.15 16.10 9.49
CA THR A 24 -17.40 16.85 9.58
C THR A 24 -17.28 18.21 8.91
N SER A 25 -16.18 18.93 9.19
CA SER A 25 -15.87 20.22 8.57
C SER A 25 -15.64 20.11 7.07
N CYS A 26 -14.99 19.05 6.59
CA CYS A 26 -14.85 18.82 5.15
C CYS A 26 -16.20 18.54 4.47
N THR A 27 -17.08 17.77 5.13
CA THR A 27 -18.41 17.47 4.60
C THR A 27 -19.31 18.71 4.56
N LYS A 28 -19.28 19.52 5.62
CA LYS A 28 -20.15 20.70 5.79
C LYS A 28 -19.53 22.01 5.27
N CYS A 29 -18.29 21.97 4.78
CA CYS A 29 -17.50 23.17 4.45
C CYS A 29 -17.37 24.15 5.61
N GLY A 30 -17.04 23.63 6.81
CA GLY A 30 -16.80 24.44 8.01
C GLY A 30 -15.37 24.98 8.04
N VAL A 31 -15.21 26.29 7.94
CA VAL A 31 -13.91 26.99 7.89
C VAL A 31 -13.46 27.60 9.22
N SER A 32 -14.31 27.57 10.25
CA SER A 32 -14.09 28.35 11.48
C SER A 32 -12.93 27.87 12.34
N ASN A 33 -12.65 26.56 12.38
CA ASN A 33 -11.63 25.96 13.24
C ASN A 33 -10.85 24.89 12.47
N PRO A 34 -9.97 25.29 11.53
CA PRO A 34 -9.13 24.34 10.84
C PRO A 34 -8.05 23.80 11.79
N ILE A 35 -7.59 22.57 11.52
CA ILE A 35 -6.42 21.97 12.17
C ILE A 35 -5.15 22.71 11.72
N SER A 36 -5.11 23.09 10.44
CA SER A 36 -4.03 23.89 9.86
C SER A 36 -4.58 24.74 8.72
N LYS A 37 -4.03 25.93 8.53
CA LYS A 37 -4.39 26.88 7.48
C LYS A 37 -3.13 27.31 6.76
N PHE A 38 -3.18 27.31 5.44
CA PHE A 38 -2.08 27.75 4.57
C PHE A 38 -2.58 28.81 3.60
N GLU A 39 -1.80 29.88 3.43
CA GLU A 39 -2.14 31.07 2.61
C GLU A 39 -0.93 31.52 1.76
N ASP A 40 0.04 30.63 1.55
CA ASP A 40 1.29 30.93 0.83
C ASP A 40 1.15 30.84 -0.70
N GLY A 41 0.01 30.36 -1.20
CA GLY A 41 -0.29 30.17 -2.63
C GLY A 41 0.39 28.95 -3.26
N ASN A 42 1.30 28.30 -2.53
CA ASN A 42 2.00 27.09 -2.95
C ASN A 42 2.42 26.27 -1.72
N THR A 43 1.50 25.45 -1.22
CA THR A 43 1.71 24.66 -0.01
C THR A 43 2.13 23.23 -0.35
N GLY A 44 3.28 22.79 0.15
CA GLY A 44 3.66 21.37 0.20
C GLY A 44 3.25 20.73 1.53
N PHE A 45 2.33 19.76 1.50
CA PHE A 45 1.87 19.03 2.69
C PHE A 45 2.45 17.62 2.76
N GLN A 46 3.30 17.36 3.76
CA GLN A 46 3.91 16.05 3.99
C GLN A 46 3.06 15.19 4.95
N PHE A 47 2.80 13.94 4.55
CA PHE A 47 2.03 13.00 5.35
C PHE A 47 2.93 12.22 6.32
N GLY A 48 2.98 12.66 7.57
CA GLY A 48 3.76 11.98 8.62
C GLY A 48 3.11 10.70 9.20
N ARG A 49 1.89 10.34 8.78
CA ARG A 49 1.18 9.15 9.29
C ARG A 49 0.20 8.58 8.26
N TYR A 50 -0.12 7.30 8.42
CA TYR A 50 -1.22 6.67 7.72
C TYR A 50 -2.59 7.19 8.24
N GLY A 51 -3.63 7.05 7.42
CA GLY A 51 -4.99 7.44 7.77
C GLY A 51 -5.59 8.49 6.84
N PHE A 52 -6.68 9.10 7.27
CA PHE A 52 -7.42 10.08 6.48
C PHE A 52 -7.02 11.51 6.81
N PHE A 53 -6.85 12.30 5.75
CA PHE A 53 -6.62 13.74 5.78
C PHE A 53 -7.69 14.41 4.93
N TYR A 54 -8.22 15.52 5.44
CA TYR A 54 -9.31 16.23 4.78
C TYR A 54 -8.88 17.66 4.55
N PHE A 55 -9.01 18.11 3.31
CA PHE A 55 -8.61 19.42 2.84
C PHE A 55 -9.84 20.12 2.26
N ILE A 56 -9.98 21.42 2.51
CA ILE A 56 -10.97 22.27 1.86
C ILE A 56 -10.32 23.60 1.48
N SER A 57 -10.83 24.23 0.43
CA SER A 57 -10.58 25.65 0.19
C SER A 57 -11.20 26.48 1.34
N GLY A 58 -10.46 27.50 1.79
CA GLY A 58 -10.94 28.46 2.79
C GLY A 58 -11.71 29.63 2.19
N GLU A 59 -11.62 29.85 0.89
CA GLU A 59 -12.37 30.90 0.20
C GLU A 59 -13.88 30.61 0.19
N ARG A 60 -14.67 31.68 0.30
CA ARG A 60 -16.10 31.58 0.53
C ARG A 60 -16.80 30.99 -0.70
N GLY A 61 -17.35 29.79 -0.52
CA GLY A 61 -18.17 29.12 -1.54
C GLY A 61 -17.42 28.09 -2.37
N HIS A 62 -16.10 28.18 -2.47
CA HIS A 62 -15.26 27.24 -3.23
C HIS A 62 -15.40 25.80 -2.73
N CYS A 63 -15.36 25.57 -1.40
CA CYS A 63 -15.59 24.23 -0.86
C CYS A 63 -16.97 23.66 -1.24
N LYS A 64 -18.02 24.49 -1.24
CA LYS A 64 -19.38 24.07 -1.62
C LYS A 64 -19.49 23.80 -3.13
N ALA A 65 -18.69 24.53 -3.93
CA ALA A 65 -18.54 24.30 -5.36
C ALA A 65 -17.66 23.08 -5.70
N GLY A 66 -17.06 22.41 -4.69
CA GLY A 66 -16.35 21.15 -4.86
C GLY A 66 -14.84 21.21 -4.62
N GLN A 67 -14.27 22.38 -4.29
CA GLN A 67 -12.86 22.47 -3.90
C GLN A 67 -12.62 21.93 -2.49
N LYS A 68 -12.61 20.59 -2.41
CA LYS A 68 -12.29 19.80 -1.22
C LYS A 68 -11.69 18.47 -1.64
N LEU A 69 -10.79 17.94 -0.83
CA LEU A 69 -10.07 16.70 -1.10
C LEU A 69 -10.01 15.84 0.16
N VAL A 70 -10.20 14.53 -0.02
CA VAL A 70 -9.98 13.53 1.02
C VAL A 70 -8.88 12.60 0.58
N VAL A 71 -7.80 12.53 1.35
CA VAL A 71 -6.66 11.66 1.08
C VAL A 71 -6.64 10.55 2.12
N ARG A 72 -6.52 9.30 1.66
CA ARG A 72 -6.29 8.13 2.52
C ARG A 72 -4.88 7.60 2.31
N VAL A 73 -3.99 7.86 3.27
CA VAL A 73 -2.63 7.33 3.26
C VAL A 73 -2.64 5.91 3.84
N MET A 74 -2.12 4.96 3.08
CA MET A 74 -2.07 3.55 3.44
C MET A 74 -0.62 3.09 3.63
N VAL A 75 -0.42 2.07 4.46
CA VAL A 75 0.85 1.34 4.53
C VAL A 75 0.77 0.23 3.49
N HIS A 76 1.72 0.20 2.55
CA HIS A 76 1.87 -0.95 1.66
C HIS A 76 2.57 -2.07 2.44
N PRO A 77 2.00 -3.29 2.50
CA PRO A 77 2.74 -4.44 3.00
C PRO A 77 4.00 -4.63 2.15
N ALA A 78 5.15 -4.83 2.80
CA ALA A 78 6.33 -5.25 2.08
C ALA A 78 6.02 -6.59 1.39
N ILE A 79 6.21 -6.68 0.08
CA ILE A 79 6.18 -7.95 -0.64
C ILE A 79 7.38 -8.74 -0.11
N SER A 80 7.13 -9.78 0.70
CA SER A 80 8.20 -10.68 1.10
C SER A 80 8.75 -11.32 -0.17
N SER A 81 10.08 -11.25 -0.38
CA SER A 81 10.71 -12.02 -1.45
C SER A 81 10.36 -13.51 -1.26
N PRO A 82 10.09 -14.26 -2.34
CA PRO A 82 9.84 -15.69 -2.23
C PRO A 82 11.01 -16.34 -1.50
N GLN A 83 10.69 -17.13 -0.48
CA GLN A 83 11.70 -17.83 0.32
C GLN A 83 12.41 -18.86 -0.58
N PRO A 84 13.73 -19.04 -0.48
CA PRO A 84 14.43 -20.08 -1.22
C PRO A 84 13.80 -21.46 -0.93
N ALA A 85 13.60 -22.25 -1.98
CA ALA A 85 13.13 -23.62 -1.83
C ALA A 85 14.11 -24.42 -0.95
N PRO A 86 13.62 -25.31 -0.07
CA PRO A 86 14.49 -26.17 0.72
C PRO A 86 15.36 -27.02 -0.21
N SER A 87 16.66 -27.07 0.07
CA SER A 87 17.61 -27.91 -0.67
C SER A 87 17.23 -29.39 -0.51
N PRO A 88 17.35 -30.21 -1.57
CA PRO A 88 17.17 -31.64 -1.42
C PRO A 88 18.25 -32.18 -0.48
N HIS A 89 17.82 -32.85 0.60
CA HIS A 89 18.71 -33.70 1.38
C HIS A 89 19.14 -34.86 0.48
N GLY A 90 20.44 -34.95 0.20
CA GLY A 90 21.01 -36.14 -0.41
C GLY A 90 21.00 -37.25 0.63
N ASP A 91 20.16 -38.26 0.42
CA ASP A 91 20.26 -39.52 1.15
C ASP A 91 21.56 -40.21 0.71
N ASP A 92 22.53 -40.25 1.61
CA ASP A 92 23.73 -41.08 1.51
C ASP A 92 23.30 -42.55 1.55
N VAL A 93 23.10 -43.14 0.37
CA VAL A 93 22.97 -44.60 0.24
C VAL A 93 24.37 -45.14 0.00
N SER A 94 24.98 -45.56 1.09
CA SER A 94 26.23 -46.31 1.10
C SER A 94 26.09 -47.57 0.22
N ASP A 95 27.00 -47.68 -0.75
CA ASP A 95 27.22 -48.81 -1.65
C ASP A 95 27.33 -50.16 -0.92
N HIS A 96 26.41 -51.09 -1.20
CA HIS A 96 26.71 -52.52 -1.16
C HIS A 96 25.90 -53.30 -2.20
N ASP A 97 26.63 -53.71 -3.25
CA ASP A 97 26.58 -54.97 -4.00
C ASP A 97 25.21 -55.59 -4.37
N GLY A 98 24.96 -55.63 -5.69
CA GLY A 98 24.43 -56.86 -6.30
C GLY A 98 22.95 -56.90 -6.71
N GLY A 99 22.64 -56.27 -7.85
CA GLY A 99 21.79 -56.87 -8.91
C GLY A 99 20.25 -56.87 -8.76
N ALA A 100 19.62 -57.11 -9.91
CA ALA A 100 18.21 -57.43 -10.15
C ALA A 100 17.21 -56.25 -10.19
N TRP A 101 17.00 -55.77 -11.41
CA TRP A 101 15.78 -55.10 -11.87
C TRP A 101 14.58 -56.04 -11.63
N ASP A 102 13.61 -55.65 -10.80
CA ASP A 102 12.18 -55.98 -10.98
C ASP A 102 11.34 -55.45 -9.80
N SER A 103 10.09 -55.11 -10.10
CA SER A 103 8.99 -54.75 -9.17
C SER A 103 8.90 -53.26 -8.82
N PHE A 104 8.21 -52.44 -9.61
CA PHE A 104 6.74 -52.29 -9.53
C PHE A 104 6.27 -52.37 -8.08
N LEU A 105 6.23 -51.24 -7.35
CA LEU A 105 5.31 -50.92 -6.23
C LEU A 105 5.81 -49.65 -5.52
N GLY A 106 5.53 -48.48 -6.10
CA GLY A 106 5.55 -47.20 -5.40
C GLY A 106 4.28 -46.41 -5.77
N PRO A 107 3.56 -45.80 -4.82
CA PRO A 107 2.31 -45.10 -5.11
C PRO A 107 2.59 -43.85 -5.98
N PRO A 108 1.72 -43.51 -6.95
CA PRO A 108 1.95 -42.34 -7.79
C PRO A 108 1.70 -41.06 -6.97
N PRO A 109 2.69 -40.16 -6.79
CA PRO A 109 2.39 -38.84 -6.26
C PRO A 109 1.71 -37.99 -7.33
N GLN A 110 0.59 -37.41 -6.92
CA GLN A 110 -0.44 -36.84 -7.75
C GLN A 110 0.05 -35.66 -8.58
N ASN A 111 -0.25 -35.74 -9.88
CA ASN A 111 -0.19 -34.67 -10.85
C ASN A 111 -1.11 -33.51 -10.41
N SER A 112 -0.65 -32.59 -9.57
CA SER A 112 -1.38 -31.34 -9.30
C SER A 112 -0.96 -30.29 -10.32
N THR A 113 -1.71 -30.28 -11.43
CA THR A 113 -1.71 -29.18 -12.40
C THR A 113 -2.10 -27.89 -11.69
N ILE A 114 -1.17 -26.95 -11.54
CA ILE A 114 -1.51 -25.58 -11.16
C ILE A 114 -2.12 -24.92 -12.41
N LYS A 115 -3.45 -24.98 -12.55
CA LYS A 115 -4.16 -24.10 -13.48
C LYS A 115 -4.13 -22.69 -12.90
N LEU A 116 -3.14 -21.90 -13.29
CA LEU A 116 -3.24 -20.45 -13.24
C LEU A 116 -4.06 -20.01 -14.45
N THR A 117 -5.39 -19.92 -14.27
CA THR A 117 -6.22 -19.14 -15.18
C THR A 117 -6.07 -17.67 -14.78
N VAL A 118 -5.54 -16.86 -15.69
CA VAL A 118 -5.73 -15.41 -15.67
C VAL A 118 -6.92 -15.10 -16.58
N ALA A 119 -8.03 -14.66 -15.98
CA ALA A 119 -9.08 -13.81 -16.56
C ALA A 119 -10.08 -13.45 -15.45
#